data_AF-A0AAV5F3B6-F1
#
_entry.id   AF-A0AAV5F3B6-F1
#
_cell.length_a   1.000
_cell.length_b   1.000
_cell.length_c   1.000
_cell.angle_alpha   90.00
_cell.angle_beta   90.00
_cell.angle_gamma   90.00
#
_symmetry.space_group_name_H-M   'P 1'
#
loop_
_entity.id
_entity.type
_entity.pdbx_description
1 polymer ?
#
loop_
_entity_poly.entity_id
_entity_poly.type
_entity_poly.pdbx_seq_one_letter_code
_entity_poly.pdbx_strand_id
1 'polypeptide(L)'
;MDRGRVTFDFTGAEIRGDLEGRNPPIFLPCLQTAASPLVAIDIGGTLIKLAYTASCGDGSELRFATFEKHRLDDCFEFIQAEGLVPSKDDFLNKLHVHLDKLHEFECLVSGANVMLKNIPGTAFTYMDGKMTTVDVSPNNLFPYLIVNIGTCVAMIKVTGNKTFEFVTTTNIGGAFVFGLAKLLTGCNSYDEFLQLCQKGDNSVLDLFVKDICGELISQKVCVFIVPIV
;
A
#
# COMPACT_ATOMS: atom_id res chain seq x y z
N MET A 1 -19.19 21.37 -14.07
CA MET A 1 -18.88 22.09 -12.83
C MET A 1 -17.60 21.50 -12.29
N ASP A 2 -16.50 22.25 -12.40
CA ASP A 2 -15.19 21.87 -11.91
C ASP A 2 -15.26 21.89 -10.37
N ARG A 3 -15.53 20.73 -9.76
CA ARG A 3 -15.51 20.61 -8.29
C ARG A 3 -14.06 20.79 -7.89
N GLY A 4 -13.76 21.92 -7.23
CA GLY A 4 -12.40 22.34 -6.91
C GLY A 4 -11.54 21.17 -6.44
N ARG A 5 -10.61 20.75 -7.29
CA ARG A 5 -9.59 19.76 -6.91
C ARG A 5 -8.84 20.34 -5.72
N VAL A 6 -9.00 19.72 -4.56
CA VAL A 6 -8.14 20.05 -3.42
C VAL A 6 -6.72 19.69 -3.83
N THR A 7 -5.87 20.70 -3.93
CA THR A 7 -4.45 20.51 -4.19
C THR A 7 -3.80 20.31 -2.84
N PHE A 8 -3.21 19.14 -2.62
CA PHE A 8 -2.46 18.86 -1.41
C PHE A 8 -1.08 19.52 -1.51
N ASP A 9 -0.75 20.34 -0.52
CA ASP A 9 0.61 20.83 -0.32
C ASP A 9 1.34 19.88 0.64
N PHE A 10 2.31 19.14 0.09
CA PHE A 10 3.16 18.22 0.85
C PHE A 10 4.47 18.86 1.31
N THR A 11 4.62 20.19 1.18
CA THR A 11 5.82 20.89 1.65
C THR A 11 6.00 20.68 3.15
N GLY A 12 7.17 20.18 3.55
CA GLY A 12 7.46 19.87 4.96
C GLY A 12 6.72 18.66 5.52
N ALA A 13 6.12 17.84 4.66
CA ALA A 13 5.45 16.63 5.12
C ALA A 13 6.45 15.61 5.68
N GLU A 14 6.06 14.95 6.77
CA GLU A 14 6.91 14.00 7.48
C GLU A 14 6.11 12.81 7.99
N ILE A 15 6.73 11.63 8.00
CA ILE A 15 6.14 10.45 8.64
C ILE A 15 6.30 10.63 10.15
N ARG A 16 5.19 10.61 10.89
CA ARG A 16 5.18 10.65 12.35
C ARG A 16 4.84 9.26 12.89
N GLY A 17 5.67 8.77 13.82
CA GLY A 17 5.48 7.46 14.42
C GLY A 17 6.61 6.49 14.07
N ASP A 18 6.40 5.22 14.41
CA ASP A 18 7.37 4.16 14.13
C ASP A 18 7.34 3.81 12.63
N LEU A 19 8.50 3.86 11.98
CA LEU A 19 8.66 3.47 10.57
C LEU A 19 8.46 1.97 10.36
N GLU A 20 8.65 1.16 11.41
CA GLU A 20 8.35 -0.27 11.40
C GLU A 20 6.89 -0.56 11.81
N GLY A 21 6.17 0.45 12.30
CA GLY A 21 4.77 0.36 12.68
C GLY A 21 3.85 0.19 11.48
N ARG A 22 2.69 -0.46 11.68
CA ARG A 22 1.64 -0.48 10.65
C ARG A 22 1.03 0.92 10.52
N ASN A 23 1.03 1.46 9.30
CA ASN A 23 0.28 2.67 8.91
C ASN A 23 0.64 3.95 9.72
N PRO A 24 1.92 4.37 9.79
CA PRO A 24 2.27 5.60 10.49
C PRO A 24 1.60 6.82 9.81
N PRO A 25 1.04 7.77 10.57
CA PRO A 25 0.47 8.98 10.01
C PRO A 25 1.53 9.84 9.33
N ILE A 26 1.13 10.55 8.29
CA ILE A 26 1.97 11.56 7.62
C ILE A 26 1.45 12.94 8.02
N PHE A 27 2.28 13.72 8.70
CA PHE A 27 1.95 15.10 9.03
C PHE A 27 2.07 16.00 7.81
N LEU A 28 1.11 16.91 7.64
CA LEU A 28 0.97 17.85 6.55
C LEU A 28 0.85 19.27 7.16
N PRO A 29 1.97 20.00 7.35
CA PRO A 29 1.97 21.30 8.03
C PRO A 29 1.25 22.39 7.23
N CYS A 30 1.34 22.34 5.90
CA CYS A 30 0.78 23.34 5.01
C CYS A 30 -0.68 23.08 4.64
N LEU A 31 -1.24 21.94 5.06
CA LEU A 31 -2.64 21.63 4.87
C LEU A 31 -3.43 22.07 6.10
N GLN A 32 -4.22 23.12 5.94
CA GLN A 32 -5.32 23.44 6.84
C GLN A 32 -6.59 22.88 6.22
N THR A 33 -7.02 21.70 6.66
CA THR A 33 -8.26 21.11 6.15
C THR A 33 -9.43 22.09 6.35
N ALA A 34 -10.19 22.30 5.28
CA ALA A 34 -11.51 22.92 5.36
C ALA A 34 -12.42 22.10 6.30
N ALA A 35 -13.58 22.63 6.68
CA ALA A 35 -14.50 22.04 7.66
C ALA A 35 -14.94 20.57 7.37
N SER A 36 -14.60 20.00 6.22
CA SER A 36 -14.88 18.60 5.87
C SER A 36 -13.58 17.80 5.64
N PRO A 37 -13.40 16.64 6.31
CA PRO A 37 -12.27 15.76 6.06
C PRO A 37 -12.32 15.17 4.63
N LEU A 38 -11.16 14.94 4.05
CA LEU A 38 -11.01 14.21 2.79
C LEU A 38 -10.82 12.73 3.09
N VAL A 39 -11.44 11.88 2.27
CA VAL A 39 -11.34 10.41 2.36
C VAL A 39 -11.19 9.83 0.96
N ALA A 40 -10.24 8.92 0.81
CA ALA A 40 -10.02 8.09 -0.37
C ALA A 40 -10.08 6.62 0.04
N ILE A 41 -10.65 5.78 -0.82
CA ILE A 41 -10.90 4.37 -0.53
C ILE A 41 -10.47 3.52 -1.72
N ASP A 42 -9.60 2.55 -1.46
CA ASP A 42 -9.24 1.47 -2.39
C ASP A 42 -9.91 0.16 -1.94
N ILE A 43 -10.86 -0.33 -2.73
CA ILE A 43 -11.56 -1.59 -2.48
C ILE A 43 -10.93 -2.68 -3.38
N GLY A 44 -9.96 -3.40 -2.83
CA GLY A 44 -9.29 -4.49 -3.52
C GLY A 44 -10.08 -5.80 -3.55
N GLY A 45 -9.41 -6.88 -3.99
CA GLY A 45 -9.94 -8.24 -3.95
C GLY A 45 -10.08 -8.80 -2.53
N THR A 46 -9.14 -8.47 -1.65
CA THR A 46 -9.04 -9.02 -0.28
C THR A 46 -9.18 -7.97 0.81
N LEU A 47 -8.65 -6.77 0.59
CA LEU A 47 -8.59 -5.68 1.59
C LEU A 47 -9.24 -4.42 1.06
N ILE A 48 -9.82 -3.64 1.97
CA ILE A 48 -10.24 -2.26 1.78
C ILE A 48 -9.20 -1.38 2.48
N LYS A 49 -8.66 -0.38 1.80
CA LYS A 49 -7.73 0.59 2.38
C LYS A 49 -8.35 1.98 2.32
N LEU A 50 -8.15 2.75 3.37
CA LEU A 50 -8.58 4.13 3.49
C LEU A 50 -7.35 5.00 3.68
N ALA A 51 -7.34 6.13 2.99
CA ALA A 51 -6.48 7.26 3.29
C ALA A 51 -7.38 8.46 3.58
N TYR A 52 -7.22 9.09 4.74
CA TYR A 52 -8.09 10.18 5.17
C TYR A 52 -7.32 11.26 5.93
N THR A 53 -7.82 12.48 5.87
CA THR A 53 -7.21 13.62 6.57
C THR A 53 -7.87 13.85 7.92
N ALA A 54 -7.09 14.06 8.97
CA ALA A 54 -7.55 14.48 10.28
C ALA A 54 -6.86 15.77 10.71
N SER A 55 -7.59 16.70 11.35
CA SER A 55 -6.99 17.91 11.92
C SER A 55 -6.03 17.56 13.07
N CYS A 56 -4.84 18.15 13.08
CA CYS A 56 -3.83 17.90 14.10
C CYS A 56 -3.11 19.21 14.46
N GLY A 57 -3.51 19.83 15.57
CA GLY A 57 -2.92 21.06 16.09
C GLY A 57 -2.82 22.16 15.03
N ASP A 58 -1.59 22.48 14.64
CA ASP A 58 -1.25 23.54 13.69
C ASP A 58 -1.31 23.11 12.21
N GLY A 59 -1.74 21.87 11.92
CA GLY A 59 -1.87 21.35 10.54
C GLY A 59 -2.86 20.17 10.43
N SER A 60 -2.59 19.26 9.51
CA SER A 60 -3.38 18.04 9.31
C SER A 60 -2.48 16.80 9.26
N GLU A 61 -3.07 15.63 9.46
CA GLU A 61 -2.43 14.34 9.25
C GLU A 61 -3.16 13.57 8.15
N LEU A 62 -2.42 12.99 7.22
CA LEU A 62 -2.89 11.90 6.38
C LEU A 62 -2.73 10.59 7.15
N ARG A 63 -3.84 9.95 7.44
CA ARG A 63 -3.94 8.70 8.19
C ARG A 63 -4.42 7.58 7.31
N PHE A 64 -4.09 6.35 7.71
CA PHE A 64 -4.43 5.16 6.95
C PHE A 64 -5.14 4.13 7.82
N ALA A 65 -6.13 3.46 7.24
CA ALA A 65 -6.81 2.34 7.87
C ALA A 65 -6.99 1.21 6.85
N THR A 66 -6.99 -0.03 7.33
CA THR A 66 -7.11 -1.21 6.48
C THR A 66 -8.09 -2.19 7.10
N PHE A 67 -9.01 -2.68 6.28
CA PHE A 67 -10.05 -3.62 6.67
C PHE A 67 -10.03 -4.82 5.74
N GLU A 68 -10.41 -5.99 6.24
CA GLU A 68 -10.68 -7.12 5.36
C GLU A 68 -11.96 -6.85 4.57
N LYS A 69 -11.98 -7.19 3.28
CA LYS A 69 -13.10 -6.87 2.39
C LYS A 69 -14.44 -7.42 2.89
N HIS A 70 -14.42 -8.60 3.51
CA HIS A 70 -15.62 -9.23 4.05
C HIS A 70 -16.14 -8.53 5.32
N ARG A 71 -15.35 -7.63 5.92
CA ARG A 71 -15.69 -6.77 7.06
C ARG A 71 -15.98 -5.33 6.59
N LEU A 72 -16.69 -5.21 5.47
CA LEU A 72 -17.05 -3.91 4.89
C LEU A 72 -17.91 -3.06 5.85
N ASP A 73 -18.75 -3.70 6.66
CA ASP A 73 -19.56 -3.00 7.66
C ASP A 73 -18.69 -2.31 8.72
N ASP A 74 -17.66 -2.97 9.23
CA ASP A 74 -16.72 -2.39 10.20
C ASP A 74 -15.96 -1.20 9.60
N CYS A 75 -15.63 -1.25 8.31
CA CYS A 75 -15.07 -0.12 7.59
C CYS A 75 -16.05 1.07 7.57
N PHE A 76 -17.35 0.82 7.38
CA PHE A 76 -18.36 1.89 7.40
C PHE A 76 -18.58 2.45 8.81
N GLU A 77 -18.61 1.59 9.82
CA GLU A 77 -18.70 2.01 11.22
C GLU A 77 -17.50 2.89 11.60
N PHE A 78 -16.29 2.54 11.13
CA PHE A 78 -15.10 3.35 11.31
C PHE A 78 -15.21 4.72 10.64
N ILE A 79 -15.61 4.78 9.36
CA ILE A 79 -15.79 6.05 8.63
C ILE A 79 -16.79 6.96 9.35
N GLN A 80 -17.87 6.39 9.89
CA GLN A 80 -18.88 7.13 10.63
C GLN A 80 -18.34 7.62 11.98
N ALA A 81 -17.64 6.77 12.74
CA ALA A 81 -17.06 7.11 14.04
C ALA A 81 -16.02 8.24 13.92
N GLU A 82 -15.23 8.24 12.85
CA GLU A 82 -14.24 9.28 12.53
C GLU A 82 -14.88 10.55 11.92
N GLY A 83 -16.20 10.58 11.70
CA GLY A 83 -16.90 11.72 11.12
C GLY A 83 -16.47 12.05 9.68
N LEU A 84 -15.93 11.07 8.95
CA LEU A 84 -15.38 11.27 7.61
C LEU A 84 -16.46 11.51 6.55
N VAL A 85 -17.69 11.09 6.85
CA VAL A 85 -18.86 11.29 6.01
C VAL A 85 -20.08 11.69 6.87
N PRO A 86 -20.99 12.54 6.37
CA PRO A 86 -22.11 13.05 7.16
C PRO A 86 -23.08 11.98 7.67
N SER A 87 -23.31 10.89 6.92
CA SER A 87 -24.12 9.75 7.35
C SER A 87 -23.80 8.46 6.56
N LYS A 88 -24.11 7.30 7.16
CA LYS A 88 -23.97 5.96 6.52
C LYS A 88 -24.86 5.84 5.29
N ASP A 89 -26.11 6.32 5.37
CA ASP A 89 -27.04 6.31 4.25
C ASP A 89 -26.58 7.25 3.13
N ASP A 90 -26.07 8.44 3.45
CA ASP A 90 -25.46 9.30 2.43
C ASP A 90 -24.26 8.62 1.79
N PHE A 91 -23.47 7.88 2.55
CA PHE A 91 -22.29 7.19 2.03
C PHE A 91 -22.65 6.01 1.15
N LEU A 92 -23.60 5.14 1.55
CA LEU A 92 -24.09 4.02 0.76
C LEU A 92 -24.83 4.50 -0.50
N ASN A 93 -25.69 5.52 -0.37
CA ASN A 93 -26.37 6.14 -1.51
C ASN A 93 -25.38 6.84 -2.46
N LYS A 94 -24.30 7.44 -1.93
CA LYS A 94 -23.20 8.00 -2.74
C LYS A 94 -22.29 6.93 -3.36
N LEU A 95 -22.10 5.77 -2.71
CA LEU A 95 -21.39 4.62 -3.28
C LEU A 95 -22.11 4.12 -4.55
N HIS A 96 -23.44 4.26 -4.59
CA HIS A 96 -24.22 3.93 -5.76
C HIS A 96 -24.26 5.02 -6.85
N VAL A 97 -23.94 6.31 -6.59
CA VAL A 97 -24.15 7.39 -7.60
C VAL A 97 -23.12 8.55 -7.68
N HIS A 98 -22.18 8.78 -6.74
CA HIS A 98 -21.22 9.90 -6.87
C HIS A 98 -19.83 9.64 -6.25
N LEU A 99 -19.26 8.46 -6.49
CA LEU A 99 -17.81 8.27 -6.41
C LEU A 99 -17.20 8.67 -7.74
N ASP A 100 -16.23 9.60 -7.73
CA ASP A 100 -15.34 9.78 -8.87
C ASP A 100 -14.49 8.50 -8.96
N LYS A 101 -15.00 7.49 -9.68
CA LYS A 101 -14.30 6.22 -9.86
C LYS A 101 -13.02 6.50 -10.64
N LEU A 102 -11.90 6.39 -9.96
CA LEU A 102 -10.57 6.52 -10.56
C LEU A 102 -10.07 5.16 -11.04
N HIS A 103 -9.18 5.18 -12.04
CA HIS A 103 -8.55 3.97 -12.55
C HIS A 103 -7.45 3.49 -11.59
N GLU A 104 -7.48 2.23 -11.18
CA GLU A 104 -6.60 1.66 -10.14
C GLU A 104 -5.12 1.96 -10.38
N PHE A 105 -4.61 1.70 -11.60
CA PHE A 105 -3.21 1.96 -11.92
C PHE A 105 -2.84 3.44 -11.94
N GLU A 106 -3.79 4.33 -12.27
CA GLU A 106 -3.53 5.77 -12.21
C GLU A 106 -3.40 6.24 -10.76
N CYS A 107 -4.26 5.77 -9.87
CA CYS A 107 -4.17 6.02 -8.43
C CYS A 107 -2.86 5.48 -7.86
N LEU A 108 -2.52 4.24 -8.20
CA LEU A 108 -1.30 3.58 -7.75
C LEU A 108 -0.03 4.36 -8.15
N VAL A 109 0.09 4.69 -9.44
CA VAL A 109 1.25 5.44 -9.96
C VAL A 109 1.28 6.86 -9.39
N SER A 110 0.13 7.53 -9.31
CA SER A 110 0.05 8.91 -8.78
C SER A 110 0.40 8.95 -7.29
N GLY A 111 -0.15 8.04 -6.49
CA GLY A 111 0.14 7.91 -5.06
C GLY A 111 1.60 7.59 -4.79
N ALA A 112 2.16 6.60 -5.50
CA ALA A 112 3.58 6.26 -5.38
C ALA A 112 4.49 7.45 -5.75
N ASN A 113 4.19 8.16 -6.84
CA ASN A 113 4.94 9.36 -7.23
C ASN A 113 4.86 10.48 -6.19
N VAL A 114 3.70 10.69 -5.57
CA VAL A 114 3.53 11.69 -4.51
C VAL A 114 4.36 11.31 -3.29
N MET A 115 4.26 10.06 -2.83
CA MET A 115 5.03 9.58 -1.68
C MET A 115 6.53 9.73 -1.93
N LEU A 116 7.04 9.15 -3.03
CA LEU A 116 8.47 9.10 -3.33
C LEU A 116 9.11 10.47 -3.52
N LYS A 117 8.36 11.48 -3.97
CA LYS A 117 8.90 12.82 -4.22
C LYS A 117 8.82 13.74 -3.02
N ASN A 118 7.80 13.58 -2.19
CA ASN A 118 7.45 14.60 -1.20
C ASN A 118 7.58 14.10 0.24
N ILE A 119 7.65 12.79 0.47
CA ILE A 119 7.66 12.21 1.82
C ILE A 119 9.00 11.48 2.05
N PRO A 120 9.97 12.16 2.70
CA PRO A 120 11.23 11.51 3.07
C PRO A 120 11.00 10.26 3.93
N GLY A 121 11.84 9.24 3.73
CA GLY A 121 11.76 7.99 4.49
C GLY A 121 10.66 7.02 4.02
N THR A 122 9.89 7.36 2.98
CA THR A 122 8.85 6.45 2.45
C THR A 122 9.43 5.22 1.73
N ALA A 123 10.64 5.31 1.17
CA ALA A 123 11.29 4.19 0.47
C ALA A 123 12.44 3.63 1.31
N PHE A 124 12.62 2.31 1.27
CA PHE A 124 13.72 1.65 1.97
C PHE A 124 14.17 0.36 1.26
N THR A 125 15.39 -0.08 1.58
CA THR A 125 15.86 -1.43 1.30
C THR A 125 15.88 -2.24 2.58
N TYR A 126 15.66 -3.54 2.45
CA TYR A 126 15.80 -4.48 3.56
C TYR A 126 16.76 -5.59 3.13
N MET A 127 17.96 -5.60 3.69
CA MET A 127 18.98 -6.62 3.41
C MET A 127 19.61 -7.09 4.71
N ASP A 128 19.83 -8.40 4.82
CA ASP A 128 20.48 -9.05 5.97
C ASP A 128 19.89 -8.62 7.33
N GLY A 129 18.56 -8.53 7.40
CA GLY A 129 17.85 -8.14 8.62
C GLY A 129 17.87 -6.64 8.94
N LYS A 130 18.42 -5.81 8.04
CA LYS A 130 18.58 -4.36 8.26
C LYS A 130 17.77 -3.56 7.26
N MET A 131 16.90 -2.70 7.80
CA MET A 131 16.22 -1.66 7.04
C MET A 131 17.13 -0.45 6.84
N THR A 132 17.20 0.08 5.61
CA THR A 132 17.92 1.32 5.27
C THR A 132 17.03 2.20 4.39
N THR A 133 16.69 3.40 4.84
CA THR A 133 15.91 4.36 4.06
C THR A 133 16.67 4.79 2.81
N VAL A 134 15.95 4.93 1.70
CA VAL A 134 16.48 5.39 0.41
C VAL A 134 15.92 6.78 0.15
N ASP A 135 16.80 7.76 0.04
CA ASP A 135 16.42 9.09 -0.41
C ASP A 135 16.32 9.10 -1.93
N VAL A 136 15.09 9.28 -2.44
CA VAL A 136 14.82 9.27 -3.87
C VAL A 136 14.76 10.71 -4.35
N SER A 137 15.82 11.15 -5.03
CA SER A 137 15.87 12.50 -5.60
C SER A 137 14.68 12.75 -6.52
N PRO A 138 13.89 13.83 -6.32
CA PRO A 138 12.75 14.15 -7.20
C PRO A 138 13.14 14.35 -8.66
N ASN A 139 14.41 14.70 -8.91
CA ASN A 139 14.97 14.93 -10.25
C ASN A 139 15.41 13.64 -10.95
N ASN A 140 15.49 12.52 -10.24
CA ASN A 140 15.97 11.23 -10.77
C ASN A 140 15.06 10.05 -10.37
N LEU A 141 13.76 10.30 -10.24
CA LEU A 141 12.79 9.27 -9.85
C LEU A 141 12.56 8.23 -10.95
N PHE A 142 12.56 8.65 -12.21
CA PHE A 142 12.16 7.81 -13.34
C PHE A 142 13.37 7.31 -14.14
N PRO A 143 13.29 6.12 -14.77
CA PRO A 143 12.18 5.17 -14.71
C PRO A 143 12.25 4.27 -13.47
N TYR A 144 11.11 3.72 -13.06
CA TYR A 144 11.06 2.66 -12.04
C TYR A 144 9.97 1.65 -12.35
N LEU A 145 10.04 0.47 -11.71
CA LEU A 145 9.04 -0.59 -11.84
C LEU A 145 8.27 -0.69 -10.53
N ILE A 146 6.95 -0.57 -10.60
CA ILE A 146 6.05 -0.94 -9.50
C ILE A 146 5.74 -2.42 -9.63
N VAL A 147 6.02 -3.19 -8.59
CA VAL A 147 5.55 -4.57 -8.43
C VAL A 147 4.51 -4.56 -7.31
N ASN A 148 3.24 -4.39 -7.67
CA ASN A 148 2.14 -4.33 -6.72
C ASN A 148 1.67 -5.74 -6.36
N ILE A 149 1.95 -6.18 -5.14
CA ILE A 149 1.62 -7.52 -4.64
C ILE A 149 0.36 -7.41 -3.77
N GLY A 150 -0.78 -7.81 -4.33
CA GLY A 150 -2.05 -7.93 -3.62
C GLY A 150 -2.59 -9.37 -3.71
N THR A 151 -3.89 -9.51 -3.98
CA THR A 151 -4.52 -10.82 -4.30
C THR A 151 -3.75 -11.51 -5.44
N CYS A 152 -3.42 -10.74 -6.49
CA CYS A 152 -2.53 -11.09 -7.60
C CYS A 152 -1.30 -10.14 -7.58
N VAL A 153 -0.38 -10.30 -8.53
CA VAL A 153 0.75 -9.38 -8.71
C VAL A 153 0.64 -8.66 -10.04
N ALA A 154 0.77 -7.33 -10.02
CA ALA A 154 0.84 -6.49 -11.21
C ALA A 154 2.20 -5.79 -11.31
N MET A 155 2.78 -5.76 -12.50
CA MET A 155 4.05 -5.10 -12.80
C MET A 155 3.81 -3.94 -13.78
N ILE A 156 4.21 -2.74 -13.37
CA ILE A 156 3.93 -1.50 -14.10
C ILE A 156 5.24 -0.72 -14.21
N LYS A 157 5.68 -0.41 -15.44
CA LYS A 157 6.85 0.45 -15.66
C LYS A 157 6.39 1.89 -15.70
N VAL A 158 6.97 2.71 -14.85
CA VAL A 158 6.67 4.14 -14.73
C VAL A 158 7.83 4.92 -15.32
N THR A 159 7.55 5.77 -16.32
CA THR A 159 8.54 6.58 -17.04
C THR A 159 8.36 8.08 -16.84
N GLY A 160 7.28 8.49 -16.16
CA GLY A 160 7.02 9.88 -15.78
C GLY A 160 5.81 9.99 -14.85
N ASN A 161 5.48 11.21 -14.39
CA ASN A 161 4.43 11.43 -13.37
C ASN A 161 3.06 10.81 -13.71
N LYS A 162 2.72 10.79 -14.99
CA LYS A 162 1.46 10.26 -15.53
C LYS A 162 1.71 9.35 -16.72
N THR A 163 2.94 8.89 -16.88
CA THR A 163 3.36 8.07 -18.01
C THR A 163 3.81 6.74 -17.47
N PHE A 164 3.01 5.71 -17.73
CA PHE A 164 3.27 4.36 -17.30
C PHE A 164 2.78 3.38 -18.35
N GLU A 165 3.39 2.21 -18.38
CA GLU A 165 2.95 1.08 -19.19
C GLU A 165 2.71 -0.11 -18.27
N PHE A 166 1.62 -0.83 -18.54
CA PHE A 166 1.39 -2.12 -17.94
C PHE A 166 2.35 -3.13 -18.58
N VAL A 167 3.17 -3.78 -17.76
CA VAL A 167 4.17 -4.73 -18.25
C VAL A 167 3.58 -6.13 -18.30
N THR A 168 3.14 -6.64 -17.15
CA THR A 168 2.58 -7.99 -17.03
C THR A 168 1.92 -8.19 -15.66
N THR A 169 1.24 -9.33 -15.48
CA THR A 169 0.71 -9.82 -14.19
C THR A 169 1.04 -11.29 -13.97
N THR A 170 0.95 -11.71 -12.71
CA THR A 170 0.83 -13.12 -12.36
C THR A 170 -0.30 -13.31 -11.35
N ASN A 171 -1.01 -14.43 -11.47
CA ASN A 171 -2.01 -14.86 -10.50
C ASN A 171 -1.39 -15.52 -9.25
N ILE A 172 -0.08 -15.76 -9.25
CA ILE A 172 0.67 -16.24 -8.09
C ILE A 172 0.98 -15.03 -7.19
N GLY A 173 -0.07 -14.54 -6.52
CA GLY A 173 0.01 -13.45 -5.54
C GLY A 173 -0.33 -13.91 -4.12
N GLY A 174 -0.67 -12.96 -3.27
CA GLY A 174 -0.96 -13.22 -1.86
C GLY A 174 -2.14 -14.18 -1.65
N ALA A 175 -3.18 -14.11 -2.48
CA ALA A 175 -4.34 -14.99 -2.34
C ALA A 175 -4.06 -16.44 -2.75
N PHE A 176 -3.22 -16.64 -3.78
CA PHE A 176 -2.77 -17.98 -4.15
C PHE A 176 -1.92 -18.59 -3.04
N VAL A 177 -0.91 -17.87 -2.56
CA VAL A 177 0.00 -18.34 -1.50
C VAL A 177 -0.76 -18.61 -0.21
N PHE A 178 -1.59 -17.68 0.24
CA PHE A 178 -2.36 -17.84 1.48
C PHE A 178 -3.43 -18.92 1.35
N GLY A 179 -4.12 -19.02 0.21
CA GLY A 179 -5.11 -20.07 -0.04
C GLY A 179 -4.48 -21.47 -0.02
N LEU A 180 -3.30 -21.62 -0.63
CA LEU A 180 -2.54 -22.87 -0.60
C LEU A 180 -2.07 -23.20 0.83
N ALA A 181 -1.52 -22.22 1.54
CA ALA A 181 -1.09 -22.39 2.93
C ALA A 181 -2.24 -22.85 3.83
N LYS A 182 -3.42 -22.23 3.69
CA LYS A 182 -4.63 -22.61 4.43
C LYS A 182 -5.04 -24.06 4.15
N LEU A 183 -4.99 -24.51 2.88
CA LEU A 183 -5.32 -25.89 2.52
C LEU A 183 -4.31 -26.91 3.06
N LEU A 184 -3.02 -26.58 3.03
CA LEU A 184 -1.94 -27.51 3.41
C LEU A 184 -1.69 -27.56 4.92
N THR A 185 -1.89 -26.46 5.63
CA THR A 185 -1.52 -26.32 7.05
C THR A 185 -2.70 -26.14 7.98
N GLY A 186 -3.87 -25.75 7.45
CA GLY A 186 -5.04 -25.40 8.26
C GLY A 186 -4.99 -24.01 8.91
N CYS A 187 -3.99 -23.17 8.59
CA CYS A 187 -3.91 -21.82 9.16
C CYS A 187 -5.15 -20.98 8.83
N ASN A 188 -5.62 -20.19 9.80
CA ASN A 188 -6.87 -19.44 9.70
C ASN A 188 -6.68 -17.95 9.47
N SER A 189 -5.49 -17.41 9.72
CA SER A 189 -5.15 -16.00 9.52
C SER A 189 -3.82 -15.83 8.78
N TYR A 190 -3.63 -14.66 8.16
CA TYR A 190 -2.37 -14.35 7.49
C TYR A 190 -1.21 -14.23 8.49
N ASP A 191 -1.44 -13.69 9.70
CA ASP A 191 -0.41 -13.60 10.74
C ASP A 191 0.02 -14.99 11.24
N GLU A 192 -0.92 -15.93 11.40
CA GLU A 192 -0.61 -17.33 11.71
C GLU A 192 0.22 -17.98 10.58
N PHE A 193 -0.15 -17.74 9.33
CA PHE A 193 0.64 -18.19 8.17
C PHE A 193 2.09 -17.66 8.22
N LEU A 194 2.29 -16.37 8.52
CA LEU A 194 3.64 -15.80 8.66
C LEU A 194 4.44 -16.45 9.80
N GLN A 195 3.79 -16.72 10.94
CA GLN A 195 4.44 -17.42 12.06
C GLN A 195 4.85 -18.85 11.70
N LEU A 196 4.04 -19.55 10.89
CA LEU A 196 4.41 -20.87 10.37
C LEU A 196 5.60 -20.79 9.41
N CYS A 197 5.62 -19.81 8.50
CA CYS A 197 6.75 -19.57 7.60
C CYS A 197 8.06 -19.33 8.33
N GLN A 198 8.04 -18.59 9.45
CA GLN A 198 9.25 -18.31 10.24
C GLN A 198 9.85 -19.56 10.91
N LYS A 199 9.02 -20.56 11.20
CA LYS A 199 9.44 -21.82 11.83
C LYS A 199 9.74 -22.93 10.83
N GLY A 200 9.29 -22.76 9.59
CA GLY A 200 9.42 -23.75 8.53
C GLY A 200 10.85 -23.87 8.03
N ASP A 201 11.19 -25.06 7.56
CA ASP A 201 12.41 -25.32 6.80
C ASP A 201 11.99 -25.80 5.41
N ASN A 202 12.18 -24.96 4.40
CA ASN A 202 11.80 -25.31 3.04
C ASN A 202 12.69 -26.41 2.45
N SER A 203 13.85 -26.69 3.05
CA SER A 203 14.79 -27.67 2.51
C SER A 203 14.35 -29.13 2.58
N VAL A 204 13.31 -29.41 3.38
CA VAL A 204 12.71 -30.74 3.48
C VAL A 204 11.72 -31.04 2.36
N LEU A 205 11.32 -30.02 1.59
CA LEU A 205 10.32 -30.14 0.52
C LEU A 205 10.86 -29.65 -0.84
N ASP A 206 11.59 -28.54 -0.85
CA ASP A 206 12.11 -27.94 -2.07
C ASP A 206 13.28 -28.78 -2.61
N LEU A 207 13.24 -29.04 -3.92
CA LEU A 207 14.38 -29.59 -4.64
C LEU A 207 15.30 -28.46 -5.08
N PHE A 208 16.49 -28.35 -4.48
CA PHE A 208 17.45 -27.31 -4.83
C PHE A 208 18.34 -27.72 -6.01
N VAL A 209 18.96 -26.71 -6.65
CA VAL A 209 19.98 -26.92 -7.69
C VAL A 209 21.10 -27.85 -7.20
N LYS A 210 21.51 -27.73 -5.93
CA LYS A 210 22.55 -28.60 -5.34
C LYS A 210 22.16 -30.08 -5.32
N ASP A 211 20.87 -30.39 -5.23
CA ASP A 211 20.36 -31.75 -5.19
C ASP A 211 20.35 -32.41 -6.58
N ILE A 212 20.41 -31.59 -7.64
CA ILE A 212 20.45 -32.04 -9.04
C ILE A 212 21.89 -31.98 -9.60
N CYS A 213 22.59 -30.87 -9.36
CA CYS A 213 23.82 -30.50 -10.05
C CYS A 213 25.05 -30.38 -9.15
N GLY A 214 24.93 -30.51 -7.82
CA GLY A 214 26.01 -30.24 -6.87
C GLY A 214 26.23 -28.74 -6.57
N GLU A 215 27.33 -28.39 -5.89
CA GLU A 215 27.57 -27.01 -5.43
C GLU A 215 27.91 -26.05 -6.60
N LEU A 216 26.97 -25.16 -6.93
CA LEU A 216 27.17 -24.00 -7.82
C LEU A 216 26.73 -22.73 -7.10
N ILE A 217 27.50 -21.64 -7.27
CA ILE A 217 27.26 -20.35 -6.62
C ILE A 217 26.18 -19.58 -7.41
N SER A 218 25.10 -19.16 -6.74
CA SER A 218 24.10 -18.25 -7.31
C SER A 218 24.32 -16.81 -6.84
N GLN A 219 24.05 -15.84 -7.71
CA GLN A 219 24.02 -14.42 -7.37
C GLN A 219 22.64 -14.03 -6.84
N LYS A 220 22.59 -13.22 -5.77
CA LYS A 220 21.36 -12.64 -5.22
C LYS A 220 21.08 -11.28 -5.85
N VAL A 221 19.79 -10.97 -6.09
CA VAL A 221 19.32 -9.66 -6.54
C VAL A 221 18.54 -9.01 -5.41
N CYS A 222 18.80 -7.72 -5.15
CA CYS A 222 18.07 -6.92 -4.15
C CYS A 222 16.88 -6.21 -4.82
N VAL A 223 15.77 -6.10 -4.09
CA VAL A 223 14.56 -5.39 -4.53
C VAL A 223 14.34 -4.17 -3.63
N PHE A 224 13.99 -3.03 -4.22
CA PHE A 224 13.57 -1.84 -3.48
C PHE A 224 12.10 -1.98 -3.09
N ILE A 225 11.78 -1.77 -1.81
CA ILE A 225 10.42 -1.87 -1.31
C ILE A 225 9.90 -0.45 -1.05
N VAL A 226 8.74 -0.16 -1.65
CA VAL A 226 7.96 1.03 -1.33
C VAL A 226 6.64 0.52 -0.76
N PRO A 227 6.34 0.73 0.53
CA PRO A 227 5.02 0.46 1.08
C PRO A 227 4.03 1.40 0.39
N ILE A 228 3.20 0.84 -0.47
CA ILE A 228 2.05 1.55 -1.03
C ILE A 228 0.89 1.24 -0.09
N VAL A 229 0.57 2.23 0.74
CA VAL A 229 -0.51 2.16 1.75
C VAL A 229 -1.88 2.18 1.09
#